data_AF-A0A1J5HAX6-F1
#
_entry.id   AF-A0A1J5HAX6-F1
#
_cell.length_a   1.000
_cell.length_b   1.000
_cell.length_c   1.000
_cell.angle_alpha   90.00
_cell.angle_beta   90.00
_cell.angle_gamma   90.00
#
_symmetry.space_group_name_H-M   'P 1'
#
loop_
_entity.id
_entity.type
_entity.pdbx_description
1 polymer ?
#
loop_
_entity_poly.entity_id
_entity_poly.type
_entity_poly.pdbx_seq_one_letter_code
_entity_poly.pdbx_strand_id
1 'polypeptide(L)'
;MVETPVLAKQPFFKEEDDELAFPEGKEFYRLHKLKERSKAVIDLAKKKAKERDPLLCCSVCGFSFLKKYGVIGEDFIEAHHTKPLSETTEEVETKVEDLALVCSNCHRMLHRKRPWLSISNLKSILNDE
;
A
#
# COMPACT_ATOMS: atom_id res chain seq x y z
N MET A 1 26.73 1.40 23.01
CA MET A 1 25.86 2.57 23.20
C MET A 1 26.50 3.71 22.43
N VAL A 2 25.97 4.05 21.26
CA VAL A 2 26.40 5.23 20.52
C VAL A 2 25.12 6.01 20.24
N GLU A 3 24.85 6.96 21.13
CA GLU A 3 23.79 7.93 20.97
C GLU A 3 24.14 8.82 19.79
N THR A 4 23.29 8.83 18.77
CA THR A 4 23.35 9.87 17.73
C THR A 4 22.18 10.82 17.97
N PRO A 5 22.44 12.07 18.37
CA PRO A 5 21.38 13.03 18.66
C PRO A 5 20.86 13.57 17.32
N VAL A 6 19.69 13.11 16.91
CA VAL A 6 18.96 13.75 15.81
C VAL A 6 18.28 15.00 16.42
N LEU A 7 19.01 16.11 16.41
CA LEU A 7 18.45 17.43 16.68
C LEU A 7 17.31 17.69 15.69
N ALA A 8 16.08 17.58 16.19
CA ALA A 8 14.90 18.06 15.50
C ALA A 8 15.05 19.56 15.27
N LYS A 9 15.39 19.95 14.04
CA LYS A 9 15.29 21.35 13.61
C LYS A 9 13.80 21.68 13.58
N GLN A 10 13.33 22.43 14.57
CA GLN A 10 12.00 23.03 14.56
C GLN A 10 11.81 23.81 13.25
N PRO A 11 10.61 23.78 12.65
CA PRO A 11 10.32 24.65 11.52
C PRO A 11 10.44 26.09 12.00
N PHE A 12 11.27 26.87 11.31
CA PHE A 12 11.40 28.30 11.55
C PHE A 12 10.17 28.98 10.95
N PHE A 13 9.12 29.13 11.73
CA PHE A 13 7.94 29.91 11.35
C PHE A 13 8.32 31.39 11.38
N LYS A 14 8.34 32.04 10.22
CA LYS A 14 8.26 33.50 10.11
C LYS A 14 6.79 33.83 9.95
N GLU A 15 6.20 34.47 10.96
CA GLU A 15 4.91 35.13 10.82
C GLU A 15 5.18 36.51 10.22
N GLU A 16 4.85 36.67 8.93
CA GLU A 16 4.23 37.86 8.33
C GLU A 16 4.09 37.64 6.80
N ASP A 17 2.86 37.85 6.33
CA ASP A 17 2.32 37.77 4.95
C ASP A 17 2.04 36.39 4.31
N ASP A 18 0.88 36.31 3.64
CA ASP A 18 0.08 35.15 3.18
C ASP A 18 0.73 34.15 2.19
N GLU A 19 2.05 33.98 2.20
CA GLU A 19 2.74 32.95 1.42
C GLU A 19 3.61 32.07 2.32
N LEU A 20 2.99 31.04 2.91
CA LEU A 20 3.71 29.96 3.60
C LEU A 20 4.63 29.25 2.60
N ALA A 21 5.89 29.67 2.52
CA ALA A 21 6.91 29.04 1.69
C ALA A 21 7.68 27.98 2.50
N PHE A 22 7.64 26.73 2.03
CA PHE A 22 8.39 25.62 2.63
C PHE A 22 9.57 25.24 1.73
N PRO A 23 10.79 25.04 2.29
CA PRO A 23 11.92 24.58 1.50
C PRO A 23 11.72 23.12 1.08
N GLU A 24 11.46 22.91 -0.21
CA GLU A 24 11.36 21.57 -0.83
C GLU A 24 12.54 21.32 -1.79
N GLY A 25 12.74 20.06 -2.21
CA GLY A 25 13.70 19.72 -3.28
C GLY A 25 15.16 19.47 -2.85
N LYS A 26 15.47 19.47 -1.54
CA LYS A 26 16.82 19.07 -1.08
C LYS A 26 17.08 17.59 -1.36
N GLU A 27 18.19 17.29 -2.02
CA GLU A 27 18.62 15.93 -2.28
C GLU A 27 19.11 15.23 -1.00
N PHE A 28 18.65 14.00 -0.79
CA PHE A 28 19.10 13.13 0.29
C PHE A 28 19.16 11.68 -0.21
N TYR A 29 20.20 10.96 0.22
CA TYR A 29 20.33 9.53 -0.05
C TYR A 29 19.67 8.71 1.05
N ARG A 30 18.93 7.66 0.66
CA ARG A 30 18.34 6.66 1.58
C ARG A 30 18.79 5.27 1.18
N LEU A 31 19.33 4.51 2.14
CA LEU A 31 19.64 3.10 1.96
C LEU A 31 18.35 2.28 2.01
N HIS A 32 18.02 1.58 0.93
CA HIS A 32 16.84 0.70 0.86
C HIS A 32 17.27 -0.77 0.86
N LYS A 33 16.86 -1.52 1.89
CA LYS A 33 16.93 -2.99 1.89
C LYS A 33 15.64 -3.52 1.25
N LEU A 34 15.76 -4.17 0.10
CA LEU A 34 14.63 -4.79 -0.61
C LEU A 34 14.58 -6.28 -0.31
N LYS A 35 13.37 -6.82 -0.16
CA LYS A 35 13.10 -8.26 -0.22
C LYS A 35 12.56 -8.59 -1.59
N GLU A 36 12.99 -9.72 -2.16
CA GLU A 36 12.43 -10.23 -3.41
C GLU A 36 10.94 -10.54 -3.24
N ARG A 37 10.14 -10.21 -4.26
CA ARG A 37 8.72 -10.54 -4.33
C ARG A 37 8.46 -11.21 -5.66
N SER A 38 7.89 -12.41 -5.63
CA SER A 38 7.60 -13.15 -6.86
C SER A 38 6.46 -12.51 -7.63
N LYS A 39 6.78 -11.96 -8.81
CA LYS A 39 5.76 -11.46 -9.75
C LYS A 39 4.83 -12.58 -10.22
N ALA A 40 5.36 -13.81 -10.37
CA ALA A 40 4.59 -14.96 -10.85
C ALA A 40 3.38 -15.27 -9.95
N VAL A 41 3.52 -15.15 -8.62
CA VAL A 41 2.40 -15.37 -7.69
C VAL A 41 1.33 -14.28 -7.84
N ILE A 42 1.73 -13.02 -8.09
CA ILE A 42 0.79 -11.91 -8.32
C ILE A 42 0.03 -12.11 -9.63
N ASP A 43 0.74 -12.45 -10.71
CA ASP A 43 0.14 -12.68 -12.03
C ASP A 43 -0.84 -13.86 -11.98
N LEU A 44 -0.47 -14.94 -11.28
CA LEU A 44 -1.35 -16.09 -11.06
C LEU A 44 -2.58 -15.71 -10.22
N ALA A 45 -2.42 -14.88 -9.19
CA ALA A 45 -3.52 -14.40 -8.36
C ALA A 45 -4.52 -13.58 -9.19
N LYS A 46 -4.03 -12.65 -10.03
CA LYS A 46 -4.86 -11.85 -10.94
C LYS A 46 -5.59 -12.73 -11.94
N LYS A 47 -4.91 -13.70 -12.56
CA LYS A 47 -5.52 -14.63 -13.52
C LYS A 47 -6.67 -15.41 -12.87
N LYS A 48 -6.43 -16.05 -11.73
CA LYS A 48 -7.45 -16.80 -10.98
C LYS A 48 -8.62 -15.92 -10.53
N ALA A 49 -8.36 -14.66 -10.19
CA ALA A 49 -9.41 -13.72 -9.84
C ALA A 49 -10.24 -13.32 -11.07
N LYS A 50 -9.61 -13.05 -12.22
CA LYS A 50 -10.28 -12.66 -13.47
C LYS A 50 -11.20 -13.76 -14.02
N GLU A 51 -10.87 -15.03 -13.77
CA GLU A 51 -11.74 -16.18 -14.08
C GLU A 51 -13.07 -16.15 -13.32
N ARG A 52 -13.10 -15.53 -12.11
CA ARG A 52 -14.29 -15.44 -11.26
C ARG A 52 -15.00 -14.10 -11.39
N ASP A 53 -14.22 -13.03 -11.52
CA ASP A 53 -14.68 -11.66 -11.68
C ASP A 53 -13.85 -10.96 -12.77
N PRO A 54 -14.37 -10.87 -14.01
CA PRO A 54 -13.68 -10.20 -15.12
C PRO A 54 -13.35 -8.73 -14.86
N LEU A 55 -14.05 -8.08 -13.92
CA LEU A 55 -13.84 -6.68 -13.59
C LEU A 55 -12.71 -6.46 -12.57
N LEU A 56 -12.17 -7.54 -11.99
CA LEU A 56 -11.14 -7.49 -10.94
C LEU A 56 -11.49 -6.47 -9.85
N CYS A 57 -12.65 -6.64 -9.21
CA CYS A 57 -13.10 -5.73 -8.17
C CYS A 57 -12.24 -5.85 -6.91
N CYS A 58 -12.05 -4.72 -6.24
CA CYS A 58 -11.38 -4.64 -4.94
C CYS A 58 -12.12 -5.53 -3.93
N SER A 59 -11.39 -6.44 -3.28
CA SER A 59 -11.96 -7.34 -2.28
C SER A 59 -12.53 -6.61 -1.05
N VAL A 60 -12.14 -5.35 -0.82
CA VAL A 60 -12.59 -4.51 0.30
C VAL A 60 -13.82 -3.68 -0.07
N CYS A 61 -13.71 -2.80 -1.07
CA CYS A 61 -14.74 -1.79 -1.39
C CYS A 61 -15.48 -2.02 -2.72
N GLY A 62 -15.19 -3.10 -3.44
CA GLY A 62 -15.83 -3.41 -4.73
C GLY A 62 -15.40 -2.50 -5.90
N PHE A 63 -14.48 -1.55 -5.69
CA PHE A 63 -13.97 -0.69 -6.76
C PHE A 63 -13.28 -1.50 -7.87
N SER A 64 -13.61 -1.22 -9.14
CA SER A 64 -12.94 -1.80 -10.32
C SER A 64 -12.33 -0.69 -11.16
N PHE A 65 -11.03 -0.83 -11.46
CA PHE A 65 -10.33 0.09 -12.35
C PHE A 65 -10.82 -0.02 -13.79
N LEU A 66 -11.06 -1.24 -14.28
CA LEU A 66 -11.63 -1.47 -15.60
C LEU A 66 -13.01 -0.79 -15.73
N LYS A 67 -13.87 -0.93 -14.72
CA LYS A 67 -15.20 -0.30 -14.73
C LYS A 67 -15.13 1.24 -14.69
N LYS A 68 -14.20 1.80 -13.90
CA LYS A 68 -14.11 3.25 -13.69
C LYS A 68 -13.33 3.98 -14.80
N TYR A 69 -12.28 3.35 -15.32
CA TYR A 69 -11.31 3.97 -16.22
C TYR A 69 -11.27 3.32 -17.61
N GLY A 70 -12.00 2.23 -17.84
CA GLY A 70 -11.98 1.53 -19.12
C GLY A 70 -10.66 0.79 -19.34
N VAL A 71 -10.20 0.73 -20.59
CA VAL A 71 -9.05 -0.10 -21.01
C VAL A 71 -7.75 0.21 -20.26
N ILE A 72 -7.54 1.46 -19.84
CA ILE A 72 -6.34 1.83 -19.08
C ILE A 72 -6.32 1.21 -17.66
N GLY A 73 -7.47 0.76 -17.17
CA GLY A 73 -7.63 0.07 -15.91
C GLY A 73 -7.63 -1.46 -16.03
N GLU A 74 -7.42 -2.01 -17.24
CA GLU A 74 -7.39 -3.45 -17.44
C GLU A 74 -6.21 -4.07 -16.68
N ASP A 75 -6.49 -5.20 -15.99
CA ASP A 75 -5.54 -5.94 -15.15
C ASP A 75 -4.84 -5.12 -14.05
N PHE A 76 -5.32 -3.89 -13.81
CA PHE A 76 -4.81 -3.00 -12.79
C PHE A 76 -5.52 -3.22 -11.46
N ILE A 77 -4.81 -3.87 -10.53
CA ILE A 77 -5.18 -4.06 -9.14
C ILE A 77 -3.91 -4.41 -8.35
N GLU A 78 -3.88 -4.04 -7.06
CA GLU A 78 -2.71 -4.25 -6.20
C GLU A 78 -2.88 -5.51 -5.35
N ALA A 79 -1.80 -6.29 -5.21
CA ALA A 79 -1.78 -7.47 -4.36
C ALA A 79 -1.26 -7.12 -2.96
N HIS A 80 -2.12 -7.25 -1.96
CA HIS A 80 -1.80 -7.06 -0.56
C HIS A 80 -1.54 -8.41 0.12
N HIS A 81 -0.42 -8.54 0.83
CA HIS A 81 -0.14 -9.74 1.61
C HIS A 81 -0.90 -9.65 2.93
N THR A 82 -1.81 -10.60 3.16
CA THR A 82 -2.58 -10.70 4.42
C THR A 82 -1.68 -10.99 5.62
N LYS A 83 -0.53 -11.63 5.39
CA LYS A 83 0.55 -11.81 6.36
C LYS A 83 1.74 -10.90 6.00
N PRO A 84 2.18 -9.98 6.88
CA PRO A 84 3.22 -9.02 6.54
C PRO A 84 4.60 -9.68 6.34
N LEU A 85 5.05 -9.80 5.08
CA LEU A 85 6.41 -10.29 4.77
C LEU A 85 7.54 -9.44 5.38
N SER A 86 7.25 -8.18 5.73
CA SER A 86 8.23 -7.31 6.41
C SER A 86 8.61 -7.81 7.81
N GLU A 87 7.72 -8.57 8.44
CA GLU A 87 7.88 -9.04 9.82
C GLU A 87 8.51 -10.43 9.88
N THR A 88 8.54 -11.16 8.76
CA THR A 88 9.20 -12.47 8.71
C THR A 88 10.72 -12.34 8.61
N THR A 89 11.46 -13.14 9.37
CA THR A 89 12.93 -13.16 9.34
C THR A 89 13.50 -14.14 8.31
N GLU A 90 12.72 -15.14 7.91
CA GLU A 90 13.10 -16.21 7.00
C GLU A 90 12.41 -16.09 5.64
N GLU A 91 12.85 -16.89 4.67
CA GLU A 91 12.16 -17.06 3.40
C GLU A 91 10.81 -17.73 3.62
N VAL A 92 9.74 -17.21 2.99
CA VAL A 92 8.39 -17.72 3.15
C VAL A 92 7.80 -18.01 1.78
N GLU A 93 7.27 -19.22 1.61
CA GLU A 93 6.44 -19.54 0.45
C GLU A 93 5.11 -18.77 0.53
N THR A 94 4.87 -17.89 -0.44
CA THR A 94 3.61 -17.15 -0.55
C THR A 94 2.66 -17.92 -1.46
N LYS A 95 1.48 -18.29 -0.95
CA LYS A 95 0.42 -18.87 -1.77
C LYS A 95 -0.47 -17.76 -2.34
N VAL A 96 -1.20 -18.08 -3.41
CA VAL A 96 -2.21 -17.17 -3.97
C VAL A 96 -3.26 -16.81 -2.92
N GLU A 97 -3.62 -17.74 -2.04
CA GLU A 97 -4.61 -17.50 -0.98
C GLU A 97 -4.12 -16.52 0.10
N ASP A 98 -2.80 -16.31 0.25
CA ASP A 98 -2.24 -15.34 1.19
C ASP A 98 -2.30 -13.89 0.62
N LEU A 99 -2.67 -13.74 -0.65
CA LEU A 99 -2.83 -12.45 -1.32
C LEU A 99 -4.30 -12.04 -1.41
N ALA A 100 -4.54 -10.77 -1.12
CA ALA A 100 -5.80 -10.12 -1.43
C ALA A 100 -5.61 -9.06 -2.51
N LEU A 101 -6.50 -9.06 -3.50
CA LEU A 101 -6.53 -8.03 -4.51
C LEU A 101 -7.34 -6.83 -4.00
N VAL A 102 -6.72 -5.66 -3.96
CA VAL A 102 -7.27 -4.42 -3.41
C VAL A 102 -6.95 -3.25 -4.33
N CYS A 103 -7.80 -2.22 -4.32
CA CYS A 103 -7.50 -0.98 -5.04
C CYS A 103 -6.41 -0.17 -4.33
N SER A 104 -5.78 0.76 -5.05
CA SER A 104 -4.70 1.60 -4.53
C SER A 104 -5.08 2.34 -3.24
N ASN A 105 -6.32 2.83 -3.14
CA ASN A 105 -6.80 3.52 -1.94
C ASN A 105 -6.90 2.56 -0.74
N CYS A 106 -7.52 1.39 -0.91
CA CYS A 106 -7.61 0.40 0.15
C CYS A 106 -6.22 -0.13 0.54
N HIS A 107 -5.32 -0.33 -0.42
CA HIS A 107 -3.96 -0.76 -0.11
C HIS A 107 -3.20 0.27 0.73
N ARG A 108 -3.35 1.57 0.39
CA ARG A 108 -2.81 2.66 1.22
C ARG A 108 -3.42 2.65 2.63
N MET A 109 -4.72 2.41 2.76
CA MET A 109 -5.39 2.38 4.07
C MET A 109 -4.97 1.18 4.94
N LEU A 110 -4.79 0.00 4.34
CA LEU A 110 -4.26 -1.18 5.03
C LEU A 110 -2.87 -0.92 5.62
N HIS A 111 -2.06 -0.09 4.94
CA HIS A 111 -0.72 0.32 5.37
C HIS A 111 -0.66 1.70 6.05
N ARG A 112 -1.78 2.29 6.48
CA ARG A 112 -1.78 3.66 7.01
C ARG A 112 -1.24 3.79 8.44
N LYS A 113 -1.46 2.77 9.29
CA LYS A 113 -1.07 2.76 10.70
C LYS A 113 -0.51 1.39 11.11
N ARG A 114 0.36 1.38 12.13
CA ARG A 114 0.85 0.17 12.82
C ARG A 114 0.09 -0.02 14.14
N PRO A 115 -0.34 -1.24 14.52
CA PRO A 115 -0.34 -2.46 13.70
C PRO A 115 -1.21 -2.30 12.46
N TRP A 116 -0.85 -3.01 11.39
CA TRP A 116 -1.56 -2.92 10.11
C TRP A 116 -3.04 -3.30 10.26
N LEU A 117 -3.91 -2.63 9.50
CA LEU A 117 -5.31 -3.02 9.45
C LEU A 117 -5.45 -4.32 8.66
N SER A 118 -6.30 -5.21 9.15
CA SER A 118 -6.76 -6.35 8.36
C SER A 118 -7.81 -5.91 7.35
N ILE A 119 -8.03 -6.75 6.34
CA ILE A 119 -9.11 -6.57 5.37
C ILE A 119 -10.47 -6.53 6.05
N SER A 120 -10.70 -7.39 7.05
CA SER A 120 -11.96 -7.41 7.80
C SER A 120 -12.21 -6.08 8.51
N ASN A 121 -11.18 -5.54 9.17
CA ASN A 121 -11.31 -4.27 9.90
C ASN A 121 -11.57 -3.11 8.94
N LEU A 122 -10.88 -3.08 7.79
CA LEU A 122 -11.12 -2.03 6.80
C LEU A 122 -12.51 -2.15 6.16
N LYS A 123 -13.02 -3.37 5.95
CA LYS A 123 -14.40 -3.58 5.50
C LYS A 123 -15.42 -3.06 6.50
N SER A 124 -15.25 -3.33 7.79
CA SER A 124 -16.14 -2.82 8.84
C SER A 124 -16.22 -1.29 8.79
N ILE A 125 -15.07 -0.62 8.72
CA ILE A 125 -15.01 0.85 8.64
C ILE A 125 -15.79 1.42 7.43
N LEU A 126 -15.84 0.70 6.30
CA LEU A 126 -16.54 1.15 5.10
C LEU A 126 -18.02 0.77 5.07
N ASN A 127 -18.45 -0.21 5.87
CA ASN A 127 -19.82 -0.70 5.92
C ASN A 127 -20.61 -0.15 7.11
N ASP A 128 -19.99 0.66 7.97
CA ASP A 128 -20.63 1.32 9.12
C ASP A 128 -21.45 2.57 8.71
N GLU A 129 -21.94 2.63 7.46
CA GLU A 129 -22.88 3.65 6.94
C GLU A 129 -24.17 3.02 6.38
#